data_AF-A0A929WEB4-F1
#
_entry.id   AF-A0A929WEB4-F1
#
_cell.length_a   1.000
_cell.length_b   1.000
_cell.length_c   1.000
_cell.angle_alpha   90.00
_cell.angle_beta   90.00
_cell.angle_gamma   90.00
#
_symmetry.space_group_name_H-M   'P 1'
#
loop_
_entity.id
_entity.type
_entity.pdbx_description
1 polymer ?
#
loop_
_entity_poly.entity_id
_entity_poly.type
_entity_poly.pdbx_seq_one_letter_code
_entity_poly.pdbx_strand_id
1 'polypeptide(L)'
;RMTVAEVRENIKYLNPAFDDTLTVRLLKYAELPEARHKAGLANFEKTEKENGGYVAKNGFLYTFAAAQRVAPEGWRLPTDEDWKQLERTLGLPAREVERNEAWRGEGLATLLSVGGKTGFDARRTGGNLYQREAGNFYENKGKAWYFWTATSTMLQDSIPAAYVRLSDHFTTKVWRGTSRVANNYRPVLYSVRCVKDLK
;
A
#
# COMPACT_ATOMS: atom_id res chain seq x y z
N ARG A 1 -14.78 -16.29 0.41
CA ARG A 1 -15.90 -15.33 0.27
C ARG A 1 -17.15 -16.15 0.08
N MET A 2 -18.20 -15.90 0.86
CA MET A 2 -19.47 -16.59 0.68
C MET A 2 -20.06 -16.27 -0.70
N THR A 3 -20.68 -17.26 -1.31
CA THR A 3 -21.45 -17.12 -2.54
C THR A 3 -22.76 -16.38 -2.25
N VAL A 4 -23.37 -15.83 -3.30
CA VAL A 4 -24.67 -15.15 -3.21
C VAL A 4 -25.75 -16.09 -2.63
N ALA A 5 -25.67 -17.39 -2.91
CA ALA A 5 -26.58 -18.40 -2.38
C ALA A 5 -26.40 -18.62 -0.87
N GLU A 6 -25.16 -18.76 -0.40
CA GLU A 6 -24.86 -18.96 1.03
C GLU A 6 -25.20 -17.72 1.87
N VAL A 7 -25.03 -16.51 1.31
CA VAL A 7 -25.45 -15.26 1.96
C VAL A 7 -26.98 -15.21 2.10
N ARG A 8 -27.72 -15.62 1.07
CA ARG A 8 -29.19 -15.69 1.08
C ARG A 8 -29.72 -16.66 2.12
N GLU A 9 -29.11 -17.84 2.22
CA GLU A 9 -29.52 -18.87 3.17
C GLU A 9 -29.35 -18.40 4.62
N ASN A 10 -28.24 -17.74 4.93
CA ASN A 10 -27.97 -17.22 6.27
C ASN A 10 -28.87 -16.03 6.66
N ILE A 11 -29.23 -15.16 5.72
CA ILE A 11 -30.10 -13.99 5.99
C ILE A 11 -31.57 -14.41 6.17
N LYS A 12 -32.01 -15.51 5.54
CA LYS A 12 -33.38 -16.02 5.66
C LYS A 12 -33.81 -16.33 7.11
N TYR A 13 -32.85 -16.62 7.99
CA TYR A 13 -33.08 -16.85 9.42
C TYR A 13 -33.20 -15.56 10.25
N LEU A 14 -32.83 -14.41 9.70
CA LEU A 14 -32.76 -13.11 10.38
C LEU A 14 -33.84 -12.18 9.83
N ASN A 15 -35.10 -12.37 10.25
CA ASN A 15 -36.26 -11.49 10.00
C ASN A 15 -36.56 -11.19 8.50
N PRO A 16 -37.75 -11.57 7.97
CA PRO A 16 -38.12 -11.33 6.56
C PRO A 16 -38.01 -9.86 6.09
N ALA A 17 -38.18 -8.87 6.98
CA ALA A 17 -38.02 -7.46 6.64
C ALA A 17 -36.54 -7.04 6.44
N PHE A 18 -35.61 -7.79 7.02
CA PHE A 18 -34.16 -7.63 6.82
C PHE A 18 -33.70 -8.24 5.49
N ASP A 19 -34.35 -9.32 5.03
CA ASP A 19 -34.02 -9.99 3.77
C ASP A 19 -34.21 -9.08 2.55
N ASP A 20 -35.35 -8.39 2.42
CA ASP A 20 -35.60 -7.50 1.27
C ASP A 20 -34.60 -6.34 1.18
N THR A 21 -34.18 -5.79 2.32
CA THR A 21 -33.27 -4.63 2.36
C THR A 21 -31.82 -5.05 2.14
N LEU A 22 -31.38 -6.14 2.76
CA LEU A 22 -29.98 -6.57 2.69
C LEU A 22 -29.71 -7.45 1.46
N THR A 23 -30.61 -8.36 1.14
CA THR A 23 -30.41 -9.33 0.05
C THR A 23 -30.71 -8.69 -1.30
N VAL A 24 -31.85 -8.03 -1.49
CA VAL A 24 -32.21 -7.52 -2.82
C VAL A 24 -31.47 -6.24 -3.18
N ARG A 25 -31.41 -5.25 -2.26
CA ARG A 25 -30.81 -3.95 -2.58
C ARG A 25 -29.28 -3.97 -2.61
N LEU A 26 -28.59 -4.63 -1.66
CA LEU A 26 -27.13 -4.69 -1.67
C LEU A 26 -26.59 -5.64 -2.74
N LEU A 27 -27.24 -6.77 -3.03
CA LEU A 27 -26.81 -7.62 -4.14
C LEU A 27 -27.01 -6.90 -5.48
N LYS A 28 -28.16 -6.23 -5.67
CA LYS A 28 -28.39 -5.42 -6.87
C LYS A 28 -27.37 -4.27 -6.98
N TYR A 29 -27.01 -3.62 -5.87
CA TYR A 29 -25.94 -2.62 -5.88
C TYR A 29 -24.55 -3.23 -6.15
N ALA A 30 -24.27 -4.44 -5.65
CA ALA A 30 -23.05 -5.20 -5.93
C ALA A 30 -22.94 -5.66 -7.39
N GLU A 31 -24.06 -5.71 -8.12
CA GLU A 31 -24.13 -6.04 -9.55
C GLU A 31 -24.17 -4.80 -10.47
N LEU A 32 -24.16 -3.58 -9.91
CA LEU A 32 -24.17 -2.33 -10.68
C LEU A 32 -22.77 -1.67 -10.66
N PRO A 33 -21.84 -2.04 -11.56
CA PRO A 33 -20.48 -1.49 -11.58
C PRO A 33 -20.46 0.03 -11.81
N GLU A 34 -21.35 0.55 -12.67
CA GLU A 34 -21.44 1.99 -12.95
C GLU A 34 -21.90 2.80 -11.73
N ALA A 35 -22.91 2.31 -11.01
CA ALA A 35 -23.41 2.97 -9.80
C ALA A 35 -22.34 3.00 -8.69
N ARG A 36 -21.60 1.89 -8.51
CA ARG A 36 -20.48 1.80 -7.58
C ARG A 36 -19.33 2.72 -7.98
N HIS A 37 -19.00 2.77 -9.28
CA HIS A 37 -18.00 3.69 -9.80
C HIS A 37 -18.39 5.15 -9.54
N LYS A 38 -19.63 5.53 -9.85
CA LYS A 38 -20.14 6.89 -9.62
C LYS A 38 -20.10 7.28 -8.14
N ALA A 39 -20.58 6.42 -7.25
CA ALA A 39 -20.55 6.68 -5.81
C ALA A 39 -19.11 6.73 -5.26
N GLY A 40 -18.25 5.82 -5.73
CA GLY A 40 -16.83 5.82 -5.39
C GLY A 40 -16.12 7.09 -5.82
N LEU A 41 -16.38 7.55 -7.06
CA LEU A 41 -15.83 8.79 -7.60
C LEU A 41 -16.31 10.00 -6.81
N ALA A 42 -17.61 10.10 -6.51
CA ALA A 42 -18.16 11.20 -5.72
C ALA A 42 -17.55 11.27 -4.31
N ASN A 43 -17.38 10.11 -3.64
CA ASN A 43 -16.71 10.05 -2.34
C ASN A 43 -15.23 10.43 -2.46
N PHE A 44 -14.55 9.96 -3.49
CA PHE A 44 -13.16 10.30 -3.76
C PHE A 44 -12.97 11.81 -3.99
N GLU A 45 -13.78 12.42 -4.87
CA GLU A 45 -13.73 13.86 -5.15
C GLU A 45 -14.00 14.70 -3.91
N LYS A 46 -14.99 14.29 -3.10
CA LYS A 46 -15.27 14.95 -1.81
C LYS A 46 -14.06 14.88 -0.88
N THR A 47 -13.49 13.68 -0.69
CA THR A 47 -12.31 13.49 0.17
C THR A 47 -11.09 14.22 -0.36
N GLU A 48 -10.84 14.24 -1.68
CA GLU A 48 -9.74 14.98 -2.30
C GLU A 48 -9.88 16.49 -2.10
N LYS A 49 -11.10 17.02 -2.19
CA LYS A 49 -11.34 18.43 -1.90
C LYS A 49 -11.06 18.75 -0.43
N GLU A 50 -11.53 17.91 0.49
CA GLU A 50 -11.34 18.08 1.93
C GLU A 50 -9.87 17.90 2.35
N ASN A 51 -9.10 17.04 1.69
CA ASN A 51 -7.70 16.75 2.01
C ASN A 51 -6.67 17.65 1.29
N GLY A 52 -7.15 18.65 0.53
CA GLY A 52 -6.32 19.66 -0.16
C GLY A 52 -5.64 19.16 -1.43
N GLY A 53 -6.27 18.20 -2.13
CA GLY A 53 -5.78 17.58 -3.36
C GLY A 53 -4.57 16.70 -3.11
N TYR A 54 -4.71 15.72 -2.21
CA TYR A 54 -3.62 14.84 -1.78
C TYR A 54 -3.01 14.08 -2.96
N VAL A 55 -3.83 13.45 -3.81
CA VAL A 55 -3.37 12.55 -4.87
C VAL A 55 -2.53 13.30 -5.89
N ALA A 56 -2.95 14.51 -6.27
CA ALA A 56 -2.20 15.33 -7.23
C ALA A 56 -0.76 15.61 -6.76
N LYS A 57 -0.53 15.70 -5.44
CA LYS A 57 0.78 16.01 -4.86
C LYS A 57 1.58 14.74 -4.51
N ASN A 58 0.90 13.74 -3.95
CA ASN A 58 1.51 12.62 -3.24
C ASN A 58 1.33 11.27 -3.95
N GLY A 59 0.39 11.18 -4.90
CA GLY A 59 -0.11 9.91 -5.42
C GLY A 59 -1.04 9.20 -4.44
N PHE A 60 -1.38 7.96 -4.76
CA PHE A 60 -2.21 7.10 -3.90
C PHE A 60 -1.36 6.26 -2.95
N LEU A 61 -1.98 5.85 -1.85
CA LEU A 61 -1.50 4.75 -1.01
C LEU A 61 -2.26 3.48 -1.39
N TYR A 62 -1.51 2.41 -1.66
CA TYR A 62 -2.04 1.17 -2.20
C TYR A 62 -2.06 0.08 -1.14
N THR A 63 -3.13 -0.71 -1.13
CA THR A 63 -3.08 -2.04 -0.52
C THR A 63 -2.03 -2.86 -1.25
N PHE A 64 -1.45 -3.88 -0.61
CA PHE A 64 -0.49 -4.75 -1.28
C PHE A 64 -1.09 -5.40 -2.55
N ALA A 65 -2.34 -5.86 -2.48
CA ALA A 65 -3.03 -6.46 -3.63
C ALA A 65 -3.25 -5.47 -4.79
N ALA A 66 -3.51 -4.19 -4.50
CA ALA A 66 -3.62 -3.15 -5.52
C ALA A 66 -2.25 -2.78 -6.09
N ALA A 67 -1.21 -2.71 -5.24
CA ALA A 67 0.16 -2.44 -5.66
C ALA A 67 0.67 -3.47 -6.68
N GLN A 68 0.28 -4.74 -6.55
CA GLN A 68 0.62 -5.81 -7.50
C GLN A 68 -0.05 -5.66 -8.88
N ARG A 69 -1.08 -4.81 -9.01
CA ARG A 69 -1.90 -4.68 -10.24
C ARG A 69 -1.90 -3.28 -10.85
N VAL A 70 -1.32 -2.30 -10.15
CA VAL A 70 -1.38 -0.90 -10.57
C VAL A 70 -0.35 -0.53 -11.64
N ALA A 71 0.70 -1.35 -11.80
CA ALA A 71 1.75 -1.05 -12.76
C ALA A 71 1.16 -0.96 -14.18
N PRO A 72 1.43 0.13 -14.93
CA PRO A 72 1.01 0.25 -16.32
C PRO A 72 1.59 -0.86 -17.19
N GLU A 73 1.03 -1.05 -18.39
CA GLU A 73 1.55 -2.02 -19.35
C GLU A 73 3.05 -1.79 -19.64
N GLY A 74 3.83 -2.87 -19.62
CA GLY A 74 5.28 -2.82 -19.79
C GLY A 74 6.06 -2.32 -18.57
N TRP A 75 5.39 -2.05 -17.45
CA TRP A 75 6.00 -1.76 -16.15
C TRP A 75 5.60 -2.82 -15.14
N ARG A 76 6.37 -2.92 -14.05
CA ARG A 76 6.08 -3.79 -12.91
C ARG A 76 6.41 -3.12 -11.60
N LEU A 77 5.85 -3.62 -10.52
CA LEU A 77 6.27 -3.24 -9.17
C LEU A 77 7.70 -3.79 -8.92
N PRO A 78 8.62 -3.01 -8.33
CA PRO A 78 9.97 -3.46 -8.04
C PRO A 78 9.93 -4.55 -6.96
N THR A 79 10.66 -5.62 -7.18
CA THR A 79 10.99 -6.65 -6.19
C THR A 79 11.95 -6.09 -5.14
N ASP A 80 12.14 -6.82 -4.06
CA ASP A 80 13.20 -6.53 -3.08
C ASP A 80 14.60 -6.54 -3.73
N GLU A 81 14.83 -7.38 -4.73
CA GLU A 81 16.11 -7.43 -5.45
C GLU A 81 16.34 -6.18 -6.31
N ASP A 82 15.31 -5.65 -6.98
CA ASP A 82 15.44 -4.39 -7.74
C ASP A 82 15.82 -3.23 -6.81
N TRP A 83 15.21 -3.18 -5.62
CA TRP A 83 15.59 -2.22 -4.60
C TRP A 83 17.02 -2.41 -4.14
N LYS A 84 17.46 -3.65 -3.85
CA LYS A 84 18.85 -3.92 -3.47
C LYS A 84 19.83 -3.52 -4.58
N GLN A 85 19.48 -3.69 -5.86
CA GLN A 85 20.28 -3.21 -6.98
C GLN A 85 20.37 -1.69 -7.01
N LEU A 86 19.24 -0.98 -6.93
CA LEU A 86 19.20 0.48 -6.85
C LEU A 86 20.07 1.00 -5.70
N GLU A 87 19.91 0.43 -4.51
CA GLU A 87 20.63 0.85 -3.31
C GLU A 87 22.15 0.62 -3.46
N ARG A 88 22.57 -0.52 -4.05
CA ARG A 88 23.97 -0.79 -4.38
C ARG A 88 24.55 0.24 -5.34
N THR A 89 23.81 0.57 -6.41
CA THR A 89 24.21 1.61 -7.37
C THR A 89 24.39 2.97 -6.70
N LEU A 90 23.63 3.23 -5.63
CA LEU A 90 23.72 4.45 -4.83
C LEU A 90 24.74 4.36 -3.68
N GLY A 91 25.60 3.34 -3.66
CA GLY A 91 26.72 3.22 -2.72
C GLY A 91 26.42 2.43 -1.45
N LEU A 92 25.34 1.64 -1.40
CA LEU A 92 25.10 0.74 -0.28
C LEU A 92 26.24 -0.30 -0.17
N PRO A 93 26.95 -0.40 0.98
CA PRO A 93 28.04 -1.35 1.13
C PRO A 93 27.56 -2.80 1.03
N ALA A 94 28.33 -3.68 0.38
CA ALA A 94 27.98 -5.09 0.17
C ALA A 94 27.59 -5.81 1.49
N ARG A 95 28.29 -5.51 2.59
CA ARG A 95 28.01 -6.04 3.94
C ARG A 95 26.66 -5.63 4.54
N GLU A 96 25.97 -4.67 3.93
CA GLU A 96 24.64 -4.19 4.36
C GLU A 96 23.52 -4.70 3.45
N VAL A 97 23.82 -5.16 2.23
CA VAL A 97 22.81 -5.48 1.20
C VAL A 97 21.76 -6.48 1.68
N GLU A 98 22.18 -7.52 2.40
CA GLU A 98 21.25 -8.55 2.91
C GLU A 98 20.72 -8.30 4.32
N ARG A 99 21.14 -7.22 4.99
CA ARG A 99 20.62 -6.89 6.33
C ARG A 99 19.11 -6.67 6.22
N ASN A 100 18.35 -7.41 7.02
CA ASN A 100 16.89 -7.32 7.11
C ASN A 100 16.49 -6.76 8.48
N GLU A 101 15.32 -6.14 8.55
CA GLU A 101 14.83 -5.41 9.72
C GLU A 101 15.88 -4.44 10.25
N ALA A 102 16.46 -3.65 9.34
CA ALA A 102 17.60 -2.79 9.66
C ALA A 102 17.61 -1.50 8.83
N TRP A 103 18.12 -0.43 9.45
CA TRP A 103 18.52 0.81 8.80
C TRP A 103 19.88 0.64 8.12
N ARG A 104 19.96 0.98 6.83
CA ARG A 104 21.13 0.72 5.98
C ARG A 104 21.47 1.90 5.08
N GLY A 105 22.73 1.99 4.66
CA GLY A 105 23.20 2.97 3.69
C GLY A 105 23.11 4.40 4.20
N GLU A 106 24.13 4.86 4.92
CA GLU A 106 24.22 6.26 5.36
C GLU A 106 24.07 7.21 4.14
N GLY A 107 23.20 8.21 4.25
CA GLY A 107 22.90 9.17 3.17
C GLY A 107 21.95 8.66 2.08
N LEU A 108 21.62 7.36 2.04
CA LEU A 108 20.82 6.77 0.97
C LEU A 108 19.39 7.34 0.93
N ALA A 109 18.76 7.57 2.09
CA ALA A 109 17.44 8.18 2.14
C ALA A 109 17.48 9.64 1.67
N THR A 110 18.58 10.36 1.93
CA THR A 110 18.78 11.73 1.41
C THR A 110 18.88 11.72 -0.11
N LEU A 111 19.60 10.75 -0.69
CA LEU A 111 19.72 10.61 -2.14
C LEU A 111 18.38 10.31 -2.83
N LEU A 112 17.53 9.50 -2.20
CA LEU A 112 16.23 9.08 -2.74
C LEU A 112 15.09 10.07 -2.48
N SER A 113 15.21 10.91 -1.45
CA SER A 113 14.15 11.87 -1.09
C SER A 113 14.08 13.05 -2.06
N VAL A 114 12.97 13.80 -2.01
CA VAL A 114 12.84 15.07 -2.76
C VAL A 114 14.04 15.98 -2.52
N GLY A 115 14.61 16.50 -3.60
CA GLY A 115 15.83 17.33 -3.57
C GLY A 115 17.13 16.53 -3.49
N GLY A 116 17.05 15.20 -3.46
CA GLY A 116 18.18 14.29 -3.61
C GLY A 116 18.71 14.28 -5.05
N LYS A 117 19.94 13.78 -5.22
CA LYS A 117 20.66 13.82 -6.51
C LYS A 117 20.20 12.77 -7.53
N THR A 118 19.27 11.89 -7.17
CA THR A 118 18.89 10.73 -8.01
C THR A 118 17.69 10.99 -8.91
N GLY A 119 16.92 12.06 -8.67
CA GLY A 119 15.63 12.28 -9.33
C GLY A 119 14.53 11.29 -8.91
N PHE A 120 14.77 10.45 -7.91
CA PHE A 120 13.76 9.50 -7.40
C PHE A 120 12.58 10.21 -6.70
N ASP A 121 12.88 11.38 -6.12
CA ASP A 121 11.93 12.32 -5.51
C ASP A 121 10.89 11.64 -4.59
N ALA A 122 11.36 10.80 -3.67
CA ALA A 122 10.49 10.21 -2.65
C ALA A 122 9.97 11.29 -1.70
N ARG A 123 8.70 11.66 -1.88
CA ARG A 123 7.97 12.54 -0.98
C ARG A 123 7.66 11.82 0.32
N ARG A 124 7.81 12.52 1.44
CA ARG A 124 7.43 12.02 2.78
C ARG A 124 5.92 12.04 2.96
N THR A 125 5.24 11.15 2.23
CA THR A 125 3.77 11.08 2.15
C THR A 125 3.15 10.35 3.32
N GLY A 126 3.93 9.79 4.25
CA GLY A 126 3.42 8.91 5.29
C GLY A 126 2.84 7.61 4.72
N GLY A 127 2.07 6.90 5.54
CA GLY A 127 1.38 5.68 5.15
C GLY A 127 0.26 5.32 6.11
N ASN A 128 -0.62 4.39 5.71
CA ASN A 128 -1.56 3.76 6.64
C ASN A 128 -0.88 2.53 7.22
N LEU A 129 -0.22 2.70 8.37
CA LEU A 129 0.72 1.74 8.91
C LEU A 129 -0.01 0.57 9.58
N TYR A 130 0.69 -0.57 9.71
CA TYR A 130 0.19 -1.67 10.52
C TYR A 130 0.08 -1.25 11.99
N GLN A 131 -1.08 -1.47 12.59
CA GLN A 131 -1.29 -1.42 14.02
C GLN A 131 -2.15 -2.60 14.47
N ARG A 132 -2.04 -2.98 15.75
CA ARG A 132 -2.84 -4.09 16.32
C ARG A 132 -4.30 -3.69 16.54
N GLU A 133 -4.55 -2.41 16.81
CA GLU A 133 -5.87 -1.91 17.19
C GLU A 133 -6.68 -1.42 15.98
N ALA A 134 -7.97 -1.18 16.21
CA ALA A 134 -8.86 -0.56 15.24
C ALA A 134 -8.66 0.97 15.23
N GLY A 135 -8.81 1.61 14.08
CA GLY A 135 -8.69 3.07 13.93
C GLY A 135 -8.33 3.49 12.51
N ASN A 136 -8.16 4.79 12.26
CA ASN A 136 -7.54 5.30 11.03
C ASN A 136 -6.13 5.78 11.38
N PHE A 137 -5.11 5.00 11.02
CA PHE A 137 -3.71 5.28 11.38
C PHE A 137 -2.91 5.70 10.15
N TYR A 138 -3.36 6.77 9.51
CA TYR A 138 -2.51 7.50 8.58
C TYR A 138 -1.48 8.30 9.38
N GLU A 139 -0.22 7.91 9.26
CA GLU A 139 0.86 8.44 10.09
C GLU A 139 2.04 8.93 9.26
N ASN A 140 2.90 9.72 9.91
CA ASN A 140 4.20 10.15 9.41
C ASN A 140 4.17 10.97 8.11
N LYS A 141 3.05 11.66 7.85
CA LYS A 141 2.99 12.74 6.86
C LYS A 141 4.07 13.78 7.17
N GLY A 142 4.89 14.11 6.17
CA GLY A 142 6.02 15.03 6.29
C GLY A 142 7.25 14.43 6.98
N LYS A 143 7.17 13.22 7.55
CA LYS A 143 8.25 12.60 8.32
C LYS A 143 8.92 11.44 7.58
N ALA A 144 8.13 10.58 6.94
CA ALA A 144 8.62 9.35 6.32
C ALA A 144 7.95 9.09 4.96
N TRP A 145 8.64 8.28 4.14
CA TRP A 145 8.05 7.63 2.98
C TRP A 145 8.11 6.11 3.16
N TYR A 146 7.13 5.40 2.59
CA TYR A 146 7.00 3.95 2.66
C TYR A 146 6.67 3.43 1.26
N PHE A 147 7.40 2.41 0.81
CA PHE A 147 7.19 1.77 -0.48
C PHE A 147 6.99 0.27 -0.33
N TRP A 148 5.93 -0.22 -0.97
CA TRP A 148 5.80 -1.64 -1.24
C TRP A 148 6.85 -2.11 -2.25
N THR A 149 7.31 -3.33 -2.06
CA THR A 149 7.96 -4.13 -3.12
C THR A 149 7.00 -5.21 -3.61
N ALA A 150 7.28 -5.86 -4.73
CA ALA A 150 6.52 -7.01 -5.22
C ALA A 150 6.80 -8.32 -4.46
N THR A 151 7.84 -8.34 -3.62
CA THR A 151 8.29 -9.54 -2.93
C THR A 151 7.47 -9.77 -1.67
N SER A 152 6.55 -10.74 -1.74
CA SER A 152 5.77 -11.22 -0.60
C SER A 152 6.58 -12.18 0.28
N THR A 153 6.18 -12.32 1.54
CA THR A 153 6.69 -13.29 2.50
C THR A 153 5.60 -13.70 3.48
N MET A 154 5.86 -14.71 4.31
CA MET A 154 5.01 -15.10 5.43
C MET A 154 5.77 -14.86 6.73
N LEU A 155 5.16 -14.11 7.64
CA LEU A 155 5.64 -13.99 9.02
C LEU A 155 5.01 -15.11 9.86
N GLN A 156 5.80 -15.75 10.71
CA GLN A 156 5.33 -16.83 11.58
C GLN A 156 4.56 -17.91 10.77
N ASP A 157 5.07 -18.21 9.57
CA ASP A 157 4.59 -19.20 8.60
C ASP A 157 3.15 -19.04 8.06
N SER A 158 2.36 -18.10 8.59
CA SER A 158 0.93 -17.98 8.26
C SER A 158 0.41 -16.56 8.11
N ILE A 159 1.26 -15.54 8.32
CA ILE A 159 0.82 -14.14 8.30
C ILE A 159 1.37 -13.45 7.04
N PRO A 160 0.51 -13.10 6.06
CA PRO A 160 0.95 -12.47 4.83
C PRO A 160 1.63 -11.12 5.09
N ALA A 161 2.82 -10.98 4.53
CA ALA A 161 3.63 -9.77 4.59
C ALA A 161 4.32 -9.52 3.25
N ALA A 162 4.96 -8.37 3.13
CA ALA A 162 5.81 -8.05 2.00
C ALA A 162 7.04 -7.28 2.46
N TYR A 163 8.12 -7.38 1.69
CA TYR A 163 9.27 -6.51 1.89
C TYR A 163 8.91 -5.08 1.55
N VAL A 164 9.44 -4.16 2.35
CA VAL A 164 9.22 -2.72 2.21
C VAL A 164 10.53 -1.96 2.26
N ARG A 165 10.49 -0.74 1.73
CA ARG A 165 11.49 0.28 1.98
C ARG A 165 10.84 1.47 2.62
N LEU A 166 11.46 2.01 3.67
CA LEU A 166 10.99 3.23 4.29
C LEU A 166 12.15 4.11 4.74
N SER A 167 11.89 5.42 4.79
CA SER A 167 12.76 6.39 5.46
C SER A 167 12.13 6.86 6.75
N ASP A 168 12.90 7.58 7.54
CA ASP A 168 12.37 8.39 8.64
C ASP A 168 13.10 9.74 8.70
N HIS A 169 12.54 10.70 9.42
CA HIS A 169 13.11 12.03 9.57
C HIS A 169 14.34 12.07 10.48
N PHE A 170 14.52 11.10 11.38
CA PHE A 170 15.63 11.06 12.32
C PHE A 170 16.90 10.41 11.76
N THR A 171 16.87 9.86 10.54
CA THR A 171 18.01 9.17 9.95
C THR A 171 18.12 9.44 8.45
N THR A 172 19.34 9.35 7.93
CA THR A 172 19.62 9.43 6.49
C THR A 172 19.65 8.04 5.84
N LYS A 173 19.45 6.98 6.62
CA LYS A 173 19.46 5.59 6.18
C LYS A 173 18.10 5.17 5.64
N VAL A 174 18.08 4.10 4.85
CA VAL A 174 16.85 3.43 4.40
C VAL A 174 16.65 2.15 5.20
N TRP A 175 15.46 1.97 5.73
CA TRP A 175 15.06 0.72 6.37
C TRP A 175 14.64 -0.29 5.31
N ARG A 176 15.19 -1.50 5.41
CA ARG A 176 14.67 -2.70 4.76
C ARG A 176 14.10 -3.61 5.84
N GLY A 177 12.86 -4.01 5.64
CA GLY A 177 12.18 -4.96 6.52
C GLY A 177 10.90 -5.45 5.89
N THR A 178 10.07 -6.06 6.71
CA THR A 178 8.80 -6.65 6.32
C THR A 178 7.64 -5.91 6.99
N SER A 179 6.52 -5.79 6.26
CA SER A 179 5.28 -5.25 6.80
C SER A 179 4.14 -6.20 6.49
N ARG A 180 3.28 -6.44 7.49
CA ARG A 180 2.03 -7.19 7.30
C ARG A 180 1.16 -6.43 6.31
N VAL A 181 0.46 -7.15 5.44
CA VAL A 181 -0.36 -6.50 4.39
C VAL A 181 -1.70 -5.97 4.93
N ALA A 182 -2.14 -6.46 6.10
CA ALA A 182 -3.38 -6.07 6.76
C ALA A 182 -3.34 -6.43 8.26
N ASN A 183 -4.29 -5.88 9.01
CA ASN A 183 -4.73 -6.40 10.30
C ASN A 183 -6.17 -6.95 10.19
N ASN A 184 -6.79 -7.32 11.30
CA ASN A 184 -8.16 -7.86 11.32
C ASN A 184 -9.25 -6.85 10.92
N TYR A 185 -8.91 -5.56 10.81
CA TYR A 185 -9.88 -4.48 10.61
C TYR A 185 -9.71 -3.81 9.24
N ARG A 186 -8.48 -3.72 8.72
CA ARG A 186 -8.18 -2.97 7.50
C ARG A 186 -6.84 -3.36 6.87
N PRO A 187 -6.65 -3.07 5.57
CA PRO A 187 -5.35 -3.21 4.91
C PRO A 187 -4.35 -2.12 5.33
N VAL A 188 -3.07 -2.44 5.21
CA VAL A 188 -1.95 -1.49 5.27
C VAL A 188 -1.79 -0.84 3.90
N LEU A 189 -1.52 0.48 3.86
CA LEU A 189 -1.43 1.24 2.61
C LEU A 189 -0.10 2.00 2.53
N TYR A 190 0.70 1.69 1.50
CA TYR A 190 1.96 2.37 1.20
C TYR A 190 2.01 2.83 -0.25
N SER A 191 2.93 3.75 -0.53
CA SER A 191 3.18 4.22 -1.89
C SER A 191 3.83 3.12 -2.73
N VAL A 192 3.82 3.30 -4.05
CA VAL A 192 4.50 2.43 -5.00
C VAL A 192 5.36 3.26 -5.95
N ARG A 193 6.42 2.63 -6.45
CA ARG A 193 7.12 3.04 -7.67
C ARG A 193 7.05 1.87 -8.65
N CYS A 194 7.12 2.14 -9.94
CA CYS A 194 7.19 1.11 -10.95
C CYS A 194 8.57 1.11 -11.58
N VAL A 195 9.04 -0.07 -11.98
CA VAL A 195 10.26 -0.26 -12.75
C VAL A 195 9.92 -0.90 -14.08
N LYS A 196 10.81 -0.71 -15.05
CA LYS A 196 10.70 -1.28 -16.38
C LYS A 196 12.01 -1.97 -16.69
N ASP A 197 11.92 -3.23 -17.10
CA ASP A 197 13.09 -3.98 -17.53
C ASP A 197 13.58 -3.41 -18.87
N LEU A 198 14.89 -3.16 -18.96
CA LEU A 198 15.51 -2.79 -20.22
C LEU A 198 15.58 -4.04 -21.09
N LYS A 199 15.11 -3.90 -22.34
CA LYS A 199 15.29 -4.92 -23.38
C LYS A 199 16.69 -4.81 -23.97
#